data_AF-A0A971ZV45-F1
#
_entry.id   AF-A0A971ZV45-F1
#
_cell.length_a   1.000
_cell.length_b   1.000
_cell.length_c   1.000
_cell.angle_alpha   90.00
_cell.angle_beta   90.00
_cell.angle_gamma   90.00
#
_symmetry.space_group_name_H-M   'P 1'
#
loop_
_entity.id
_entity.type
_entity.pdbx_description
1 polymer ?
#
loop_
_entity_poly.entity_id
_entity_poly.type
_entity_poly.pdbx_seq_one_letter_code
_entity_poly.pdbx_strand_id
1 'polypeptide(L)'
;MAFVATSKTMARWAIVAATAVLTSGCVALAADAPPMAPIAPPAPKLADLPLVESVSQYGITWTFEKPARVGRFVTGDYYVVGAATVKAIAPAPANGRNGSTLNIPIDATRSESKLGFDDRIQPGRYDAKLFQQPPFEMKPGDVLFSSISFEKVEAIRPMMPRSRSHVSREHCPVRTVAILTCLAEPVPPDAFRPGYADPKRTVYLARHLRRDRLPRLAAPDNVPDVAELERIFERPWIDIVMDEFGAPADNMPVYGQEFTRAVAMATLVLALDLPAERKETLLTRFVQAGIDTWGLLEAGKPGWPALGGHGNGRKWTILFTGLMLDNERMQKPGKTFPKSVFSEDLQTMFDDCWTGAKVVYAGHVGPEGHPRHIGWGRYEHLDPTKWEDKIGESYRRCCTSLCWIGEALAVQLYGAEGLWDHDAFLVYCDRWMNEDDSEFIRAVKAAGMGDYDNDWCRQGMVWDPFVASMWKRYRPTIKAPVDRWKLPRGGKGR
;
A
#
# COMPACT_ATOMS: atom_id res chain seq x y z
N MET A 1 30.23 83.13 26.33
CA MET A 1 30.53 81.76 25.86
C MET A 1 29.56 81.40 24.74
N ALA A 2 29.79 80.27 24.04
CA ALA A 2 28.97 79.75 22.93
C ALA A 2 27.45 79.60 23.30
N PHE A 3 26.45 79.78 22.41
CA PHE A 3 26.12 79.07 21.15
C PHE A 3 25.81 77.56 21.38
N VAL A 4 24.79 76.89 20.78
CA VAL A 4 23.62 77.23 19.92
C VAL A 4 22.73 75.94 19.80
N ALA A 5 21.44 75.88 19.38
CA ALA A 5 20.21 76.67 19.58
C ALA A 5 19.00 75.95 18.89
N THR A 6 17.74 76.38 19.17
CA THR A 6 16.50 76.26 18.32
C THR A 6 15.93 74.85 17.94
N SER A 7 14.68 74.47 18.31
CA SER A 7 13.33 74.79 17.73
C SER A 7 13.05 74.13 16.35
N LYS A 8 11.84 73.67 15.96
CA LYS A 8 10.47 74.27 15.99
C LYS A 8 9.42 73.14 16.13
N THR A 9 8.30 73.20 16.87
CA THR A 9 7.10 74.09 16.82
C THR A 9 6.29 74.09 15.52
N MET A 10 5.07 73.53 15.56
CA MET A 10 3.82 74.22 15.17
C MET A 10 2.58 73.48 15.71
N ALA A 11 1.45 74.17 15.77
CA ALA A 11 0.14 73.67 16.22
C ALA A 11 -0.98 74.43 15.48
N ARG A 12 -2.25 73.99 15.58
CA ARG A 12 -3.45 74.80 15.94
C ARG A 12 -4.77 74.02 15.73
N TRP A 13 -5.69 74.20 16.69
CA TRP A 13 -7.18 74.33 16.66
C TRP A 13 -7.98 74.10 15.34
N ALA A 14 -9.27 73.72 15.33
CA ALA A 14 -10.24 73.15 16.31
C ALA A 14 -11.59 72.89 15.56
N ILE A 15 -12.74 72.92 16.27
CA ILE A 15 -14.14 72.73 15.80
C ILE A 15 -14.55 71.24 15.62
N VAL A 16 -15.76 70.74 15.90
CA VAL A 16 -16.79 70.88 17.00
C VAL A 16 -18.09 70.25 16.48
N ALA A 17 -18.92 69.69 17.40
CA ALA A 17 -20.30 69.20 17.19
C ALA A 17 -20.50 67.86 16.42
N ALA A 18 -21.54 67.05 16.72
CA ALA A 18 -22.37 66.93 17.93
C ALA A 18 -23.18 65.61 17.93
N THR A 19 -23.66 65.20 19.12
CA THR A 19 -24.81 64.30 19.41
C THR A 19 -25.04 63.04 18.57
N ALA A 20 -24.92 61.88 19.21
CA ALA A 20 -25.62 60.66 18.81
C ALA A 20 -27.00 60.58 19.48
N VAL A 21 -28.02 60.13 18.74
CA VAL A 21 -29.38 59.83 19.24
C VAL A 21 -29.82 58.49 18.63
N LEU A 22 -30.48 57.63 19.42
CA LEU A 22 -30.99 56.35 18.93
C LEU A 22 -32.33 56.51 18.20
N THR A 23 -32.47 55.82 17.06
CA THR A 23 -33.76 55.34 16.55
C THR A 23 -33.58 53.97 15.90
N SER A 24 -34.49 53.03 16.18
CA SER A 24 -34.45 51.67 15.65
C SER A 24 -34.71 51.61 14.13
N GLY A 25 -34.10 50.63 13.46
CA GLY A 25 -34.43 50.23 12.09
C GLY A 25 -34.32 48.71 11.95
N CYS A 26 -35.28 48.06 11.30
CA CYS A 26 -35.35 46.61 11.20
C CYS A 26 -34.24 46.05 10.29
N VAL A 27 -33.37 45.19 10.83
CA VAL A 27 -32.53 44.32 10.01
C VAL A 27 -33.39 43.16 9.52
N ALA A 28 -33.65 43.09 8.22
CA ALA A 28 -34.31 41.95 7.61
C ALA A 28 -33.36 40.73 7.65
N LEU A 29 -33.88 39.58 8.07
CA LEU A 29 -33.17 38.30 7.99
C LEU A 29 -33.09 37.86 6.52
N ALA A 30 -32.03 38.28 5.83
CA ALA A 30 -31.58 37.56 4.64
C ALA A 30 -31.07 36.19 5.12
N ALA A 31 -31.82 35.14 4.79
CA ALA A 31 -31.53 33.79 5.28
C ALA A 31 -30.17 33.30 4.78
N ASP A 32 -29.42 32.61 5.66
CA ASP A 32 -28.15 31.97 5.31
C ASP A 32 -28.35 30.96 4.18
N ALA A 33 -27.99 31.36 2.96
CA ALA A 33 -27.68 30.39 1.91
C ALA A 33 -26.46 29.60 2.40
N PRO A 34 -26.52 28.26 2.47
CA PRO A 34 -25.37 27.47 2.90
C PRO A 34 -24.18 27.78 1.98
N PRO A 35 -22.96 27.92 2.52
CA PRO A 35 -21.80 28.21 1.69
C PRO A 35 -21.68 27.13 0.62
N MET A 36 -21.70 27.54 -0.65
CA MET A 36 -21.58 26.60 -1.76
C MET A 36 -20.33 25.75 -1.57
N ALA A 37 -20.48 24.43 -1.60
CA ALA A 37 -19.33 23.53 -1.63
C ALA A 37 -18.43 23.97 -2.80
N PRO A 38 -17.11 24.10 -2.61
CA PRO A 38 -16.21 24.62 -3.62
C PRO A 38 -16.34 23.78 -4.89
N ILE A 39 -16.71 24.44 -6.00
CA ILE A 39 -16.99 23.78 -7.28
C ILE A 39 -15.74 23.01 -7.69
N ALA A 40 -15.85 21.69 -7.76
CA ALA A 40 -14.74 20.82 -8.06
C ALA A 40 -14.13 21.19 -9.43
N PRO A 41 -12.79 21.26 -9.56
CA PRO A 41 -12.16 21.66 -10.80
C PRO A 41 -12.51 20.67 -11.93
N PRO A 42 -13.00 21.17 -13.08
CA PRO A 42 -13.23 20.32 -14.25
C PRO A 42 -11.89 19.84 -14.83
N ALA A 43 -11.97 18.93 -15.81
CA ALA A 43 -10.81 18.65 -16.65
C ALA A 43 -10.40 19.94 -17.41
N PRO A 44 -9.08 20.25 -17.51
CA PRO A 44 -8.60 21.35 -18.34
C PRO A 44 -8.84 21.03 -19.82
N LYS A 45 -8.93 22.05 -20.69
CA LYS A 45 -9.05 21.78 -22.12
C LYS A 45 -7.71 21.29 -22.65
N LEU A 46 -7.72 20.51 -23.73
CA LEU A 46 -6.50 20.01 -24.38
C LEU A 46 -5.53 21.14 -24.80
N ALA A 47 -6.07 22.32 -25.13
CA ALA A 47 -5.28 23.51 -25.46
C ALA A 47 -4.60 24.18 -24.25
N ASP A 48 -5.10 23.94 -23.04
CA ASP A 48 -4.63 24.54 -21.79
C ASP A 48 -3.51 23.70 -21.14
N LEU A 49 -3.44 22.40 -21.44
CA LEU A 49 -2.34 21.52 -21.00
C LEU A 49 -1.00 21.96 -21.60
N PRO A 50 0.12 21.92 -20.87
CA PRO A 50 1.44 22.22 -21.42
C PRO A 50 1.79 21.33 -22.62
N LEU A 51 2.34 21.96 -23.67
CA LEU A 51 2.85 21.30 -24.87
C LEU A 51 4.38 21.23 -24.76
N VAL A 52 4.94 20.03 -24.59
CA VAL A 52 6.36 19.85 -24.20
C VAL A 52 7.07 18.79 -25.04
N GLU A 53 8.38 18.97 -25.24
CA GLU A 53 9.23 18.02 -25.96
C GLU A 53 9.63 16.78 -25.14
N SER A 54 9.57 16.87 -23.81
CA SER A 54 9.89 15.77 -22.91
C SER A 54 9.22 15.93 -21.54
N VAL A 55 9.16 14.84 -20.77
CA VAL A 55 8.79 14.83 -19.35
C VAL A 55 9.75 13.95 -18.55
N SER A 56 10.07 14.38 -17.33
CA SER A 56 11.01 13.69 -16.43
C SER A 56 10.35 13.30 -15.10
N GLN A 57 10.45 12.03 -14.71
CA GLN A 57 9.90 11.48 -13.47
C GLN A 57 10.86 10.42 -12.88
N TYR A 58 11.15 10.51 -11.58
CA TYR A 58 12.02 9.57 -10.85
C TYR A 58 13.42 9.33 -11.49
N GLY A 59 13.94 10.34 -12.20
CA GLY A 59 15.22 10.29 -12.92
C GLY A 59 15.14 9.70 -14.33
N ILE A 60 13.98 9.16 -14.73
CA ILE A 60 13.68 8.75 -16.11
C ILE A 60 13.17 9.98 -16.86
N THR A 61 13.60 10.18 -18.10
CA THR A 61 13.07 11.21 -19.01
C THR A 61 12.63 10.56 -20.30
N TRP A 62 11.38 10.79 -20.70
CA TRP A 62 10.84 10.40 -22.00
C TRP A 62 10.84 11.63 -22.91
N THR A 63 11.47 11.53 -24.08
CA THR A 63 11.52 12.60 -25.09
C THR A 63 10.64 12.23 -26.27
N PHE A 64 9.67 13.09 -26.58
CA PHE A 64 8.70 12.87 -27.64
C PHE A 64 9.28 13.23 -29.01
N GLU A 65 8.82 12.56 -30.07
CA GLU A 65 9.25 12.84 -31.44
C GLU A 65 8.88 14.28 -31.84
N LYS A 66 7.63 14.66 -31.56
CA LYS A 66 7.03 15.99 -31.68
C LYS A 66 6.50 16.40 -30.30
N PRO A 67 6.39 17.69 -29.95
CA PRO A 67 5.85 18.11 -28.66
C PRO A 67 4.46 17.50 -28.37
N ALA A 68 4.27 16.96 -27.16
CA ALA A 68 3.04 16.30 -26.73
C ALA A 68 2.29 17.16 -25.69
N ARG A 69 0.96 17.06 -25.66
CA ARG A 69 0.15 17.66 -24.59
C ARG A 69 0.18 16.75 -23.36
N VAL A 70 0.57 17.32 -22.23
CA VAL A 70 0.88 16.59 -21.00
C VAL A 70 0.03 17.07 -19.84
N GLY A 71 -0.45 16.15 -19.02
CA GLY A 71 -1.01 16.44 -17.70
C GLY A 71 -0.36 15.61 -16.59
N ARG A 72 -0.89 15.75 -15.37
CA ARG A 72 -0.52 14.93 -14.22
C ARG A 72 -1.76 14.45 -13.48
N PHE A 73 -1.64 13.26 -12.90
CA PHE A 73 -2.58 12.72 -11.92
C PHE A 73 -2.32 13.32 -10.52
N VAL A 74 -3.26 13.12 -9.60
CA VAL A 74 -3.23 13.63 -8.22
C VAL A 74 -2.01 13.15 -7.41
N THR A 75 -1.44 12.00 -7.76
CA THR A 75 -0.18 11.48 -7.18
C THR A 75 1.10 12.14 -7.73
N GLY A 76 0.99 12.91 -8.82
CA GLY A 76 2.11 13.51 -9.53
C GLY A 76 2.60 12.72 -10.75
N ASP A 77 2.12 11.49 -10.97
CA ASP A 77 2.39 10.69 -12.18
C ASP A 77 1.98 11.45 -13.46
N TYR A 78 2.77 11.42 -14.51
CA TYR A 78 2.45 12.08 -15.79
C TYR A 78 1.52 11.24 -16.69
N TYR A 79 0.76 11.95 -17.53
CA TYR A 79 0.11 11.38 -18.72
C TYR A 79 0.32 12.26 -19.96
N VAL A 80 0.31 11.62 -21.13
CA VAL A 80 0.15 12.28 -22.44
C VAL A 80 -1.30 12.16 -22.91
N VAL A 81 -1.75 13.10 -23.75
CA VAL A 81 -3.10 13.09 -24.34
C VAL A 81 -3.03 13.00 -25.86
N GLY A 82 -3.76 12.03 -26.42
CA GLY A 82 -3.71 11.69 -27.84
C GLY A 82 -2.50 10.82 -28.20
N ALA A 83 -2.40 10.42 -29.48
CA ALA A 83 -1.28 9.60 -29.93
C ALA A 83 0.06 10.35 -29.86
N ALA A 84 1.09 9.71 -29.32
CA ALA A 84 2.41 10.31 -29.10
C ALA A 84 3.54 9.29 -29.27
N THR A 85 4.54 9.63 -30.09
CA THR A 85 5.77 8.83 -30.23
C THR A 85 6.80 9.25 -29.18
N VAL A 86 7.23 8.35 -28.30
CA VAL A 86 8.44 8.56 -27.47
C VAL A 86 9.66 8.14 -28.29
N LYS A 87 10.44 9.11 -28.80
CA LYS A 87 11.60 8.84 -29.67
C LYS A 87 12.87 8.46 -28.91
N ALA A 88 12.99 8.85 -27.64
CA ALA A 88 14.16 8.56 -26.82
C ALA A 88 13.79 8.49 -25.33
N ILE A 89 14.58 7.74 -24.57
CA ILE A 89 14.45 7.61 -23.11
C ILE A 89 15.85 7.79 -22.50
N ALA A 90 15.94 8.56 -21.42
CA ALA A 90 17.17 8.74 -20.64
C ALA A 90 16.94 8.27 -19.18
N PRO A 91 17.82 7.44 -18.59
CA PRO A 91 18.95 6.78 -19.22
C PRO A 91 18.51 5.80 -20.31
N ALA A 92 19.34 5.61 -21.34
CA ALA A 92 18.99 4.78 -22.49
C ALA A 92 18.94 3.28 -22.10
N PRO A 93 17.99 2.49 -22.66
CA PRO A 93 18.05 1.04 -22.61
C PRO A 93 19.28 0.53 -23.36
N ALA A 94 20.18 -0.18 -22.70
CA ALA A 94 21.43 -0.66 -23.31
C ALA A 94 21.98 -1.88 -22.56
N ASN A 95 22.61 -2.83 -23.26
CA ASN A 95 23.25 -4.01 -22.66
C ASN A 95 22.35 -4.76 -21.66
N GLY A 96 21.06 -4.90 -21.99
CA GLY A 96 20.04 -5.53 -21.12
C GLY A 96 19.65 -4.73 -19.87
N ARG A 97 20.10 -3.47 -19.73
CA ARG A 97 19.81 -2.54 -18.62
C ARG A 97 18.80 -1.47 -19.04
N ASN A 98 18.14 -0.84 -18.07
CA ASN A 98 17.18 0.26 -18.24
C ASN A 98 16.04 -0.08 -19.23
N GLY A 99 15.64 -1.35 -19.30
CA GLY A 99 14.62 -1.83 -20.22
C GLY A 99 13.29 -1.11 -20.02
N SER A 100 12.56 -0.91 -21.11
CA SER A 100 11.18 -0.42 -21.09
C SER A 100 10.25 -1.48 -21.65
N THR A 101 8.96 -1.40 -21.32
CA THR A 101 7.94 -2.30 -21.86
C THR A 101 6.62 -1.54 -22.01
N LEU A 102 6.06 -1.54 -23.21
CA LEU A 102 4.73 -1.02 -23.49
C LEU A 102 3.68 -2.10 -23.16
N ASN A 103 2.69 -1.76 -22.33
CA ASN A 103 1.59 -2.63 -21.89
C ASN A 103 2.06 -4.02 -21.41
N ILE A 104 2.77 -4.09 -20.28
CA ILE A 104 3.27 -5.36 -19.72
C ILE A 104 2.14 -6.41 -19.61
N PRO A 105 2.28 -7.59 -20.23
CA PRO A 105 1.28 -8.64 -20.17
C PRO A 105 1.25 -9.29 -18.78
N ILE A 106 0.05 -9.49 -18.25
CA ILE A 106 -0.20 -10.24 -17.01
C ILE A 106 -0.57 -11.69 -17.38
N ASP A 107 0.16 -12.65 -16.82
CA ASP A 107 -0.09 -14.08 -17.00
C ASP A 107 -1.23 -14.53 -16.08
N ALA A 108 -2.41 -14.77 -16.64
CA ALA A 108 -3.58 -15.26 -15.91
C ALA A 108 -3.49 -16.72 -15.46
N THR A 109 -2.42 -17.44 -15.83
CA THR A 109 -2.17 -18.85 -15.45
C THR A 109 -1.20 -19.00 -14.28
N ARG A 110 -0.58 -17.91 -13.80
CA ARG A 110 0.46 -17.91 -12.76
C ARG A 110 0.30 -16.74 -11.79
N SER A 111 0.69 -16.92 -10.54
CA SER A 111 0.82 -15.82 -9.57
C SER A 111 1.92 -14.82 -9.94
N GLU A 112 2.86 -15.23 -10.80
CA GLU A 112 4.01 -14.45 -11.24
C GLU A 112 4.00 -14.33 -12.77
N SER A 113 4.00 -13.10 -13.25
CA SER A 113 4.29 -12.77 -14.66
C SER A 113 5.80 -12.53 -14.83
N LYS A 114 6.24 -12.06 -16.00
CA LYS A 114 7.66 -11.75 -16.26
C LYS A 114 7.88 -10.26 -16.50
N LEU A 115 9.14 -9.82 -16.38
CA LEU A 115 9.57 -8.45 -16.65
C LEU A 115 10.66 -8.38 -17.72
N GLY A 116 10.75 -7.23 -18.38
CA GLY A 116 11.73 -6.91 -19.42
C GLY A 116 12.71 -5.79 -19.07
N PHE A 117 12.82 -5.43 -17.79
CA PHE A 117 13.62 -4.27 -17.37
C PHE A 117 15.13 -4.53 -17.30
N ASP A 118 15.52 -5.74 -16.87
CA ASP A 118 16.91 -6.07 -16.57
C ASP A 118 17.18 -7.58 -16.69
N ASP A 119 18.11 -8.00 -17.55
CA ASP A 119 18.44 -9.44 -17.76
C ASP A 119 19.06 -10.16 -16.54
N ARG A 120 19.42 -9.44 -15.47
CA ARG A 120 19.89 -10.02 -14.20
C ARG A 120 18.73 -10.36 -13.25
N ILE A 121 17.48 -10.05 -13.62
CA ILE A 121 16.28 -10.55 -12.94
C ILE A 121 16.34 -12.07 -12.91
N GLN A 122 16.01 -12.67 -11.76
CA GLN A 122 16.24 -14.09 -11.48
C GLN A 122 15.74 -15.01 -12.62
N PRO A 123 16.51 -16.05 -13.02
CA PRO A 123 16.12 -16.97 -14.07
C PRO A 123 14.69 -17.50 -13.93
N GLY A 124 13.93 -17.42 -15.03
CA GLY A 124 12.50 -17.74 -15.07
C GLY A 124 11.56 -16.51 -14.96
N ARG A 125 11.98 -15.43 -14.29
CA ARG A 125 11.19 -14.20 -14.10
C ARG A 125 11.49 -13.10 -15.14
N TYR A 126 12.62 -13.20 -15.85
CA TYR A 126 12.95 -12.34 -16.99
C TYR A 126 12.39 -12.88 -18.31
N ASP A 127 12.00 -11.99 -19.23
CA ASP A 127 11.83 -12.31 -20.65
C ASP A 127 12.48 -11.26 -21.56
N ALA A 128 13.41 -11.69 -22.41
CA ALA A 128 14.07 -10.81 -23.37
C ALA A 128 13.09 -10.23 -24.42
N LYS A 129 11.92 -10.84 -24.64
CA LYS A 129 10.87 -10.29 -25.53
C LYS A 129 10.13 -9.10 -24.93
N LEU A 130 10.23 -8.89 -23.62
CA LEU A 130 9.65 -7.75 -22.92
C LEU A 130 10.64 -6.58 -22.80
N PHE A 131 11.94 -6.80 -23.05
CA PHE A 131 12.93 -5.73 -23.14
C PHE A 131 12.74 -4.99 -24.46
N GLN A 132 12.21 -3.77 -24.38
CA GLN A 132 11.92 -2.92 -25.55
C GLN A 132 12.69 -1.60 -25.46
N GLN A 133 12.98 -1.03 -26.62
CA GLN A 133 13.70 0.23 -26.81
C GLN A 133 12.83 1.21 -27.60
N PRO A 134 12.99 2.53 -27.43
CA PRO A 134 12.30 3.51 -28.27
C PRO A 134 12.74 3.39 -29.74
N PRO A 135 11.91 3.81 -30.72
CA PRO A 135 10.67 4.56 -30.54
C PRO A 135 9.47 3.74 -30.04
N PHE A 136 8.64 4.36 -29.20
CA PHE A 136 7.34 3.82 -28.78
C PHE A 136 6.20 4.68 -29.33
N GLU A 137 5.41 4.13 -30.25
CA GLU A 137 4.17 4.75 -30.75
C GLU A 137 3.03 4.49 -29.76
N MET A 138 2.81 5.40 -28.81
CA MET A 138 1.74 5.26 -27.81
C MET A 138 0.41 5.80 -28.35
N LYS A 139 -0.66 5.02 -28.22
CA LYS A 139 -2.05 5.43 -28.46
C LYS A 139 -2.86 5.51 -27.16
N PRO A 140 -4.00 6.23 -27.13
CA PRO A 140 -4.89 6.25 -25.97
C PRO A 140 -5.22 4.85 -25.45
N GLY A 141 -5.00 4.64 -24.15
CA GLY A 141 -5.11 3.34 -23.48
C GLY A 141 -3.76 2.64 -23.24
N ASP A 142 -2.67 3.07 -23.87
CA ASP A 142 -1.35 2.50 -23.63
C ASP A 142 -0.72 2.99 -22.31
N VAL A 143 0.07 2.11 -21.71
CA VAL A 143 0.88 2.38 -20.51
C VAL A 143 2.31 1.94 -20.79
N LEU A 144 3.24 2.90 -20.83
CA LEU A 144 4.68 2.66 -21.00
C LEU A 144 5.35 2.60 -19.63
N PHE A 145 5.96 1.46 -19.33
CA PHE A 145 6.84 1.30 -18.18
C PHE A 145 8.29 1.50 -18.63
N SER A 146 9.04 2.30 -17.89
CA SER A 146 10.48 2.49 -18.12
C SER A 146 11.23 2.36 -16.80
N SER A 147 12.47 1.87 -16.86
CA SER A 147 13.25 1.54 -15.68
C SER A 147 14.62 2.20 -15.65
N ILE A 148 15.20 2.31 -14.46
CA ILE A 148 16.64 2.50 -14.26
C ILE A 148 17.18 1.28 -13.53
N SER A 149 18.16 0.61 -14.11
CA SER A 149 18.95 -0.44 -13.48
C SER A 149 19.99 0.16 -12.53
N PHE A 150 20.38 -0.58 -11.49
CA PHE A 150 21.66 -0.33 -10.83
C PHE A 150 22.82 -0.75 -11.75
N GLU A 151 23.93 -0.02 -11.74
CA GLU A 151 25.14 -0.40 -12.48
C GLU A 151 25.63 -1.79 -12.04
N LYS A 152 25.74 -1.99 -10.72
CA LYS A 152 26.05 -3.26 -10.06
C LYS A 152 24.87 -3.68 -9.20
N VAL A 153 24.66 -4.99 -9.05
CA VAL A 153 23.67 -5.53 -8.10
C VAL A 153 24.32 -5.54 -6.72
N GLU A 154 24.23 -4.40 -6.04
CA GLU A 154 24.75 -4.21 -4.67
C GLU A 154 23.64 -4.48 -3.64
N ALA A 155 24.04 -4.71 -2.38
CA ALA A 155 23.10 -4.93 -1.28
C ALA A 155 22.40 -3.62 -0.92
N ILE A 156 21.25 -3.37 -1.55
CA ILE A 156 20.46 -2.16 -1.31
C ILE A 156 19.87 -2.20 0.10
N ARG A 157 19.74 -1.04 0.74
CA ARG A 157 19.00 -0.93 2.00
C ARG A 157 17.50 -0.99 1.66
N PRO A 158 16.74 -1.96 2.19
CA PRO A 158 15.32 -2.06 1.92
C PRO A 158 14.55 -0.82 2.35
N MET A 159 13.51 -0.52 1.59
CA MET A 159 12.51 0.50 1.90
C MET A 159 11.86 0.26 3.28
N MET A 160 11.67 -1.00 3.65
CA MET A 160 11.04 -1.43 4.90
C MET A 160 11.96 -2.39 5.69
N PRO A 161 13.04 -1.87 6.31
CA PRO A 161 14.08 -2.72 6.90
C PRO A 161 13.55 -3.60 8.03
N ARG A 162 14.14 -4.80 8.12
CA ARG A 162 13.88 -5.78 9.19
C ARG A 162 14.43 -5.29 10.53
N SER A 163 15.62 -4.71 10.55
CA SER A 163 16.16 -4.02 11.73
C SER A 163 16.98 -2.80 11.32
N ARG A 164 17.06 -1.79 12.21
CA ARG A 164 17.99 -0.66 12.06
C ARG A 164 19.46 -1.09 12.00
N SER A 165 19.81 -2.29 12.46
CA SER A 165 21.18 -2.84 12.48
C SER A 165 21.45 -3.95 11.46
N HIS A 166 20.44 -4.47 10.74
CA HIS A 166 20.64 -5.50 9.72
C HIS A 166 20.25 -4.99 8.33
N VAL A 167 21.27 -4.83 7.48
CA VAL A 167 21.07 -4.68 6.03
C VAL A 167 20.71 -6.05 5.46
N SER A 168 19.41 -6.33 5.39
CA SER A 168 18.90 -7.41 4.54
C SER A 168 19.32 -7.10 3.11
N ARG A 169 20.00 -8.04 2.45
CA ARG A 169 20.61 -7.80 1.16
C ARG A 169 19.59 -8.06 0.06
N GLU A 170 18.93 -7.01 -0.39
CA GLU A 170 18.10 -7.06 -1.59
C GLU A 170 18.99 -7.33 -2.81
N HIS A 171 18.50 -8.14 -3.75
CA HIS A 171 19.22 -8.50 -4.97
C HIS A 171 18.48 -8.11 -6.27
N CYS A 172 17.49 -7.21 -6.18
CA CYS A 172 16.85 -6.68 -7.38
C CYS A 172 17.84 -5.81 -8.18
N PRO A 173 18.06 -6.07 -9.48
CA PRO A 173 18.94 -5.25 -10.31
C PRO A 173 18.29 -3.94 -10.77
N VAL A 174 16.98 -3.75 -10.52
CA VAL A 174 16.21 -2.56 -10.93
C VAL A 174 16.14 -1.57 -9.76
N ARG A 175 16.62 -0.35 -9.95
CA ARG A 175 16.53 0.72 -8.95
C ARG A 175 15.12 1.29 -8.89
N THR A 176 14.59 1.72 -10.03
CA THR A 176 13.26 2.35 -10.08
C THR A 176 12.56 2.09 -11.40
N VAL A 177 11.24 2.13 -11.36
CA VAL A 177 10.36 2.15 -12.54
C VAL A 177 9.45 3.38 -12.46
N ALA A 178 9.29 4.07 -13.57
CA ALA A 178 8.28 5.12 -13.74
C ALA A 178 7.31 4.71 -14.86
N ILE A 179 6.10 5.27 -14.80
CA ILE A 179 5.00 4.93 -15.69
C ILE A 179 4.54 6.20 -16.41
N LEU A 180 4.42 6.10 -17.74
CA LEU A 180 3.77 7.11 -18.57
C LEU A 180 2.48 6.54 -19.15
N THR A 181 1.34 7.15 -18.82
CA THR A 181 0.02 6.74 -19.34
C THR A 181 -0.37 7.59 -20.55
N CYS A 182 -0.97 6.98 -21.57
CA CYS A 182 -1.57 7.69 -22.69
C CYS A 182 -3.11 7.69 -22.57
N LEU A 183 -3.71 8.88 -22.53
CA LEU A 183 -5.15 9.09 -22.41
C LEU A 183 -5.75 9.65 -23.70
N ALA A 184 -7.05 9.45 -23.90
CA ALA A 184 -7.78 10.04 -25.03
C ALA A 184 -8.02 11.55 -24.84
N GLU A 185 -8.30 11.95 -23.60
CA GLU A 185 -8.67 13.31 -23.19
C GLU A 185 -7.99 13.69 -21.87
N PRO A 186 -7.89 14.99 -21.52
CA PRO A 186 -7.43 15.42 -20.21
C PRO A 186 -8.37 14.96 -19.09
N VAL A 187 -7.82 14.69 -17.90
CA VAL A 187 -8.60 14.37 -16.69
C VAL A 187 -8.56 15.53 -15.68
N PRO A 188 -9.50 15.60 -14.72
CA PRO A 188 -9.44 16.56 -13.62
C PRO A 188 -8.13 16.46 -12.82
N PRO A 189 -7.65 17.56 -12.20
CA PRO A 189 -6.35 17.58 -11.51
C PRO A 189 -6.28 16.71 -10.25
N ASP A 190 -7.42 16.26 -9.73
CA ASP A 190 -7.54 15.32 -8.62
C ASP A 190 -7.81 13.88 -9.07
N ALA A 191 -7.64 13.57 -10.36
CA ALA A 191 -7.79 12.23 -10.90
C ALA A 191 -6.62 11.32 -10.52
N PHE A 192 -6.93 10.09 -10.11
CA PHE A 192 -5.96 9.02 -9.98
C PHE A 192 -5.49 8.53 -11.35
N ARG A 193 -4.25 8.03 -11.41
CA ARG A 193 -3.79 7.26 -12.56
C ARG A 193 -4.61 5.96 -12.59
N PRO A 194 -5.14 5.54 -13.76
CA PRO A 194 -5.72 4.21 -13.88
C PRO A 194 -4.74 3.12 -13.44
N GLY A 195 -5.26 2.02 -12.90
CA GLY A 195 -4.43 0.87 -12.51
C GLY A 195 -3.59 0.44 -13.71
N TYR A 196 -2.27 0.33 -13.55
CA TYR A 196 -1.36 0.21 -14.70
C TYR A 196 -1.65 -1.02 -15.59
N ALA A 197 -2.27 -2.04 -15.01
CA ALA A 197 -2.73 -3.25 -15.69
C ALA A 197 -4.23 -3.27 -16.03
N ASP A 198 -5.07 -2.37 -15.48
CA ASP A 198 -6.52 -2.35 -15.74
C ASP A 198 -6.79 -2.16 -17.26
N PRO A 199 -7.40 -3.14 -17.95
CA PRO A 199 -7.66 -3.07 -19.38
C PRO A 199 -8.73 -2.02 -19.77
N LYS A 200 -9.48 -1.48 -18.81
CA LYS A 200 -10.50 -0.43 -19.03
C LYS A 200 -9.99 0.98 -18.82
N ARG A 201 -8.81 1.13 -18.18
CA ARG A 201 -8.22 2.42 -17.77
C ARG A 201 -9.17 3.30 -16.95
N THR A 202 -9.80 2.69 -15.95
CA THR A 202 -10.77 3.32 -15.05
C THR A 202 -10.13 4.48 -14.28
N VAL A 203 -10.66 5.69 -14.45
CA VAL A 203 -10.24 6.90 -13.73
C VAL A 203 -11.09 7.09 -12.49
N TYR A 204 -10.46 7.18 -11.32
CA TYR A 204 -11.07 7.56 -10.05
C TYR A 204 -10.70 9.01 -9.69
N LEU A 205 -11.45 9.66 -8.79
CA LEU A 205 -11.27 11.07 -8.43
C LEU A 205 -11.11 11.23 -6.92
N ALA A 206 -10.07 11.93 -6.46
CA ALA A 206 -9.78 12.07 -5.03
C ALA A 206 -10.87 12.84 -4.26
N ARG A 207 -11.64 13.74 -4.91
CA ARG A 207 -12.84 14.35 -4.30
C ARG A 207 -13.91 13.34 -3.85
N HIS A 208 -13.92 12.13 -4.41
CA HIS A 208 -14.90 11.09 -4.04
C HIS A 208 -14.43 10.16 -2.91
N LEU A 209 -13.21 10.32 -2.38
CA LEU A 209 -12.76 9.48 -1.27
C LEU A 209 -13.60 9.69 0.00
N ARG A 210 -14.08 8.58 0.55
CA ARG A 210 -14.86 8.46 1.78
C ARG A 210 -14.02 8.73 3.03
N ARG A 211 -13.48 9.94 3.15
CA ARG A 211 -12.71 10.45 4.31
C ARG A 211 -13.53 10.42 5.61
N ASP A 212 -14.85 10.40 5.49
CA ASP A 212 -15.81 10.19 6.58
C ASP A 212 -15.73 8.77 7.21
N ARG A 213 -15.16 7.81 6.49
CA ARG A 213 -14.89 6.44 6.98
C ARG A 213 -13.54 6.26 7.65
N LEU A 214 -12.71 7.31 7.72
CA LEU A 214 -11.47 7.26 8.50
C LEU A 214 -11.80 7.41 10.01
N PRO A 215 -11.36 6.48 10.87
CA PRO A 215 -11.46 6.66 12.31
C PRO A 215 -10.69 7.90 12.80
N ARG A 216 -11.03 8.31 14.03
CA ARG A 216 -10.42 9.45 14.74
C ARG A 216 -9.90 8.99 16.10
N LEU A 217 -8.87 8.15 16.05
CA LEU A 217 -8.26 7.55 17.24
C LEU A 217 -7.16 8.46 17.79
N ALA A 218 -7.10 8.62 19.11
CA ALA A 218 -6.04 9.42 19.74
C ALA A 218 -4.65 8.78 19.50
N ALA A 219 -3.67 9.60 19.09
CA ALA A 219 -2.32 9.14 18.84
C ALA A 219 -1.67 8.49 20.09
N PRO A 220 -0.97 7.34 19.96
CA PRO A 220 0.05 6.92 20.92
C PRO A 220 1.31 7.79 20.78
N ASP A 221 2.21 7.77 21.76
CA ASP A 221 3.39 8.65 21.79
C ASP A 221 4.44 8.35 20.70
N ASN A 222 4.31 7.22 20.01
CA ASN A 222 5.27 6.68 19.04
C ASN A 222 4.70 6.50 17.62
N VAL A 223 3.85 7.43 17.18
CA VAL A 223 3.46 7.49 15.75
C VAL A 223 4.72 7.61 14.88
N PRO A 224 4.87 6.81 13.80
CA PRO A 224 5.97 6.99 12.84
C PRO A 224 5.84 8.34 12.12
N ASP A 225 6.91 8.79 11.46
CA ASP A 225 6.79 9.96 10.58
C ASP A 225 5.87 9.62 9.39
N VAL A 226 4.87 10.47 9.16
CA VAL A 226 3.95 10.32 8.04
C VAL A 226 4.69 10.52 6.71
N ALA A 227 5.74 11.35 6.67
CA ALA A 227 6.55 11.54 5.47
C ALA A 227 7.35 10.28 5.08
N GLU A 228 7.81 9.48 6.06
CA GLU A 228 8.43 8.17 5.79
C GLU A 228 7.40 7.21 5.17
N LEU A 229 6.16 7.19 5.67
CA LEU A 229 5.07 6.41 5.08
C LEU A 229 4.66 6.92 3.69
N GLU A 230 4.56 8.23 3.48
CA GLU A 230 4.25 8.84 2.18
C GLU A 230 5.29 8.49 1.12
N ARG A 231 6.57 8.38 1.50
CA ARG A 231 7.64 7.94 0.59
C ARG A 231 7.48 6.47 0.17
N ILE A 232 6.95 5.60 1.03
CA ILE A 232 6.74 4.17 0.73
C ILE A 232 5.71 3.95 -0.40
N PHE A 233 4.69 4.81 -0.48
CA PHE A 233 3.64 4.74 -1.51
C PHE A 233 3.81 5.78 -2.63
N GLU A 234 4.97 6.47 -2.70
CA GLU A 234 5.23 7.54 -3.67
C GLU A 234 5.27 7.07 -5.13
N ARG A 235 5.82 5.88 -5.35
CA ARG A 235 6.11 5.34 -6.68
C ARG A 235 5.23 4.10 -6.92
N PRO A 236 4.88 3.79 -8.18
CA PRO A 236 4.02 2.64 -8.47
C PRO A 236 4.66 1.33 -8.01
N TRP A 237 3.91 0.55 -7.22
CA TRP A 237 4.31 -0.78 -6.77
C TRP A 237 4.14 -1.80 -7.90
N ILE A 238 5.25 -2.21 -8.53
CA ILE A 238 5.26 -3.07 -9.72
C ILE A 238 5.12 -4.57 -9.35
N ASP A 239 3.98 -4.94 -8.77
CA ASP A 239 3.72 -6.28 -8.19
C ASP A 239 3.36 -7.36 -9.24
N ILE A 240 4.09 -7.32 -10.35
CA ILE A 240 3.94 -8.17 -11.56
C ILE A 240 4.71 -9.48 -11.37
N VAL A 241 5.97 -9.37 -10.94
CA VAL A 241 6.81 -10.43 -10.38
C VAL A 241 6.71 -10.33 -8.87
N MET A 242 6.49 -11.45 -8.17
CA MET A 242 6.39 -11.44 -6.72
C MET A 242 7.77 -11.24 -6.06
N ASP A 243 7.80 -10.42 -5.01
CA ASP A 243 8.94 -10.13 -4.13
C ASP A 243 10.23 -9.59 -4.81
N GLU A 244 11.35 -9.64 -4.09
CA GLU A 244 12.68 -9.04 -4.37
C GLU A 244 13.27 -9.38 -5.75
N PHE A 245 12.76 -10.42 -6.38
CA PHE A 245 13.22 -10.88 -7.69
C PHE A 245 12.79 -9.97 -8.84
N GLY A 246 11.84 -9.05 -8.61
CA GLY A 246 11.40 -8.06 -9.62
C GLY A 246 10.89 -6.73 -9.05
N ALA A 247 10.67 -6.62 -7.73
CA ALA A 247 10.31 -5.37 -7.06
C ALA A 247 11.45 -4.32 -7.13
N PRO A 248 11.29 -3.16 -7.82
CA PRO A 248 12.34 -2.15 -7.89
C PRO A 248 12.55 -1.46 -6.55
N ALA A 249 13.80 -1.36 -6.08
CA ALA A 249 14.10 -1.01 -4.68
C ALA A 249 13.64 0.40 -4.24
N ASP A 250 13.66 1.40 -5.15
CA ASP A 250 13.09 2.73 -4.86
C ASP A 250 11.55 2.73 -4.84
N ASN A 251 10.90 1.74 -5.46
CA ASN A 251 9.46 1.80 -5.75
C ASN A 251 8.59 1.28 -4.61
N MET A 252 9.02 0.24 -3.91
CA MET A 252 8.16 -0.58 -3.07
C MET A 252 8.97 -1.40 -2.05
N PRO A 253 8.35 -1.90 -0.96
CA PRO A 253 8.93 -2.99 -0.15
C PRO A 253 9.19 -4.23 -1.03
N VAL A 254 10.19 -5.05 -0.70
CA VAL A 254 10.57 -6.20 -1.54
C VAL A 254 10.02 -7.54 -1.08
N TYR A 255 9.45 -7.64 0.12
CA TYR A 255 8.95 -8.91 0.64
C TYR A 255 7.51 -8.81 1.16
N GLY A 256 6.67 -9.84 0.97
CA GLY A 256 5.27 -9.84 1.43
C GLY A 256 5.07 -9.43 2.91
N GLN A 257 5.98 -9.83 3.79
CA GLN A 257 6.02 -9.38 5.19
C GLN A 257 6.15 -7.86 5.33
N GLU A 258 7.01 -7.26 4.50
CA GLU A 258 7.39 -5.84 4.54
C GLU A 258 6.32 -4.96 3.86
N PHE A 259 5.66 -5.49 2.81
CA PHE A 259 4.37 -4.97 2.31
C PHE A 259 3.33 -4.91 3.43
N THR A 260 3.08 -6.03 4.11
CA THR A 260 2.07 -6.13 5.19
C THR A 260 2.33 -5.09 6.28
N ARG A 261 3.59 -4.91 6.70
CA ARG A 261 3.99 -3.87 7.67
C ARG A 261 3.70 -2.45 7.15
N ALA A 262 4.08 -2.13 5.91
CA ALA A 262 3.80 -0.81 5.33
C ALA A 262 2.30 -0.52 5.25
N VAL A 263 1.52 -1.51 4.82
CA VAL A 263 0.07 -1.46 4.66
C VAL A 263 -0.66 -1.29 6.00
N ALA A 264 -0.23 -2.06 7.01
CA ALA A 264 -0.69 -1.94 8.38
C ALA A 264 -0.38 -0.56 8.97
N MET A 265 0.89 -0.11 8.93
CA MET A 265 1.28 1.19 9.50
C MET A 265 0.56 2.35 8.83
N ALA A 266 0.46 2.36 7.49
CA ALA A 266 -0.27 3.41 6.77
C ALA A 266 -1.74 3.48 7.18
N THR A 267 -2.47 2.36 7.16
CA THR A 267 -3.90 2.37 7.48
C THR A 267 -4.18 2.64 8.97
N LEU A 268 -3.29 2.23 9.88
CA LEU A 268 -3.34 2.60 11.30
C LEU A 268 -3.03 4.09 11.55
N VAL A 269 -2.09 4.70 10.82
CA VAL A 269 -1.85 6.16 10.88
C VAL A 269 -3.03 6.94 10.29
N LEU A 270 -3.63 6.44 9.20
CA LEU A 270 -4.83 7.06 8.61
C LEU A 270 -6.04 7.05 9.56
N ALA A 271 -6.10 6.11 10.50
CA ALA A 271 -7.11 5.99 11.55
C ALA A 271 -6.88 6.91 12.76
N LEU A 272 -5.77 7.66 12.82
CA LEU A 272 -5.50 8.60 13.91
C LEU A 272 -6.20 9.95 13.68
N ASP A 273 -6.58 10.64 14.76
CA ASP A 273 -7.12 12.00 14.74
C ASP A 273 -6.01 13.06 14.54
N LEU A 274 -5.26 12.90 13.44
CA LEU A 274 -4.34 13.90 12.91
C LEU A 274 -5.08 14.84 11.95
N PRO A 275 -4.66 16.12 11.81
CA PRO A 275 -5.19 17.04 10.80
C PRO A 275 -5.25 16.41 9.41
N ALA A 276 -6.31 16.65 8.65
CA ALA A 276 -6.56 16.00 7.37
C ALA A 276 -5.42 16.25 6.36
N GLU A 277 -4.86 17.46 6.40
CA GLU A 277 -3.75 17.93 5.57
C GLU A 277 -2.46 17.12 5.83
N ARG A 278 -2.29 16.58 7.05
CA ARG A 278 -1.20 15.67 7.43
C ARG A 278 -1.46 14.20 7.06
N LYS A 279 -2.62 13.87 6.48
CA LYS A 279 -3.01 12.50 6.09
C LYS A 279 -3.33 12.36 4.61
N GLU A 280 -3.66 13.46 3.92
CA GLU A 280 -4.20 13.46 2.56
C GLU A 280 -3.23 12.88 1.52
N THR A 281 -1.94 13.22 1.60
CA THR A 281 -0.90 12.67 0.71
C THR A 281 -0.73 11.16 0.91
N LEU A 282 -0.66 10.70 2.17
CA LEU A 282 -0.59 9.26 2.50
C LEU A 282 -1.83 8.51 2.00
N LEU A 283 -3.03 9.05 2.25
CA LEU A 283 -4.30 8.48 1.80
C LEU A 283 -4.34 8.34 0.27
N THR A 284 -3.99 9.41 -0.44
CA THR A 284 -3.97 9.47 -1.91
C THR A 284 -2.98 8.46 -2.48
N ARG A 285 -1.75 8.43 -1.96
CA ARG A 285 -0.69 7.51 -2.40
C ARG A 285 -1.06 6.04 -2.12
N PHE A 286 -1.62 5.74 -0.95
CA PHE A 286 -2.10 4.39 -0.62
C PHE A 286 -3.22 3.94 -1.58
N VAL A 287 -4.22 4.79 -1.81
CA VAL A 287 -5.34 4.50 -2.73
C VAL A 287 -4.84 4.24 -4.15
N GLN A 288 -3.82 4.96 -4.63
CA GLN A 288 -3.21 4.69 -5.93
C GLN A 288 -2.57 3.28 -6.00
N ALA A 289 -1.86 2.85 -4.94
CA ALA A 289 -1.29 1.50 -4.88
C ALA A 289 -2.38 0.41 -4.87
N GLY A 290 -3.52 0.66 -4.22
CA GLY A 290 -4.69 -0.24 -4.29
C GLY A 290 -5.40 -0.25 -5.64
N ILE A 291 -5.47 0.88 -6.35
CA ILE A 291 -5.96 0.96 -7.74
C ILE A 291 -5.07 0.13 -8.67
N ASP A 292 -3.75 0.17 -8.49
CA ASP A 292 -2.79 -0.66 -9.24
C ASP A 292 -2.92 -2.16 -8.89
N THR A 293 -2.99 -2.48 -7.59
CA THR A 293 -3.14 -3.86 -7.10
C THR A 293 -4.47 -4.48 -7.56
N TRP A 294 -5.54 -3.69 -7.62
CA TRP A 294 -6.82 -4.09 -8.22
C TRP A 294 -6.73 -4.26 -9.74
N GLY A 295 -6.03 -3.36 -10.44
CA GLY A 295 -5.79 -3.45 -11.88
C GLY A 295 -5.10 -4.75 -12.31
N LEU A 296 -4.25 -5.33 -11.46
CA LEU A 296 -3.67 -6.67 -11.69
C LEU A 296 -4.73 -7.78 -11.70
N LEU A 297 -5.75 -7.72 -10.84
CA LEU A 297 -6.87 -8.67 -10.86
C LEU A 297 -7.78 -8.43 -12.07
N GLU A 298 -8.02 -7.17 -12.46
CA GLU A 298 -8.76 -6.85 -13.69
C GLU A 298 -8.03 -7.26 -14.98
N ALA A 299 -6.69 -7.37 -14.94
CA ALA A 299 -5.87 -8.00 -15.98
C ALA A 299 -5.83 -9.54 -15.92
N GLY A 300 -6.46 -10.15 -14.91
CA GLY A 300 -6.59 -11.61 -14.78
C GLY A 300 -5.55 -12.30 -13.89
N LYS A 301 -4.70 -11.58 -13.15
CA LYS A 301 -3.78 -12.20 -12.17
C LYS A 301 -4.59 -13.06 -11.18
N PRO A 302 -4.21 -14.32 -10.89
CA PRO A 302 -4.93 -15.21 -9.97
C PRO A 302 -4.76 -14.84 -8.48
N GLY A 303 -4.42 -13.60 -8.16
CA GLY A 303 -4.07 -13.15 -6.82
C GLY A 303 -2.66 -13.57 -6.37
N TRP A 304 -2.51 -13.78 -5.06
CA TRP A 304 -1.25 -14.00 -4.36
C TRP A 304 -1.40 -15.20 -3.42
N PRO A 305 -0.81 -16.37 -3.76
CA PRO A 305 -1.01 -17.60 -3.00
C PRO A 305 -0.23 -17.61 -1.68
N ALA A 306 -0.60 -18.54 -0.80
CA ALA A 306 0.18 -18.89 0.38
C ALA A 306 1.58 -19.36 -0.01
N LEU A 307 2.60 -18.73 0.58
CA LEU A 307 4.00 -19.16 0.56
C LEU A 307 4.73 -18.50 1.74
N GLY A 308 4.31 -18.77 2.98
CA GLY A 308 4.90 -18.16 4.17
C GLY A 308 4.80 -16.63 4.16
N GLY A 309 5.95 -15.97 4.34
CA GLY A 309 6.05 -14.51 4.35
C GLY A 309 5.76 -13.83 3.01
N HIS A 310 5.76 -14.59 1.91
CA HIS A 310 5.47 -14.09 0.57
C HIS A 310 3.96 -13.79 0.36
N GLY A 311 3.65 -12.95 -0.62
CA GLY A 311 2.26 -12.71 -1.08
C GLY A 311 1.33 -11.93 -0.14
N ASN A 312 1.71 -11.70 1.12
CA ASN A 312 0.90 -10.99 2.12
C ASN A 312 0.80 -9.46 1.85
N GLY A 313 -0.20 -8.81 2.45
CA GLY A 313 -0.44 -7.37 2.45
C GLY A 313 -1.27 -6.84 1.27
N ARG A 314 -1.62 -7.69 0.28
CA ARG A 314 -2.37 -7.25 -0.90
C ARG A 314 -3.88 -7.19 -0.63
N LYS A 315 -4.40 -8.08 0.21
CA LYS A 315 -5.86 -8.15 0.46
C LYS A 315 -6.38 -6.88 1.11
N TRP A 316 -5.73 -6.39 2.18
CA TRP A 316 -6.16 -5.15 2.83
C TRP A 316 -5.97 -3.93 1.93
N THR A 317 -4.89 -3.88 1.14
CA THR A 317 -4.63 -2.80 0.19
C THR A 317 -5.78 -2.61 -0.82
N ILE A 318 -6.35 -3.72 -1.31
CA ILE A 318 -7.54 -3.69 -2.17
C ILE A 318 -8.80 -3.32 -1.37
N LEU A 319 -9.06 -3.97 -0.24
CA LEU A 319 -10.28 -3.78 0.55
C LEU A 319 -10.42 -2.36 1.11
N PHE A 320 -9.34 -1.80 1.67
CA PHE A 320 -9.28 -0.41 2.15
C PHE A 320 -9.52 0.57 0.99
N THR A 321 -8.92 0.32 -0.17
CA THR A 321 -9.13 1.15 -1.37
C THR A 321 -10.58 1.08 -1.85
N GLY A 322 -11.21 -0.09 -1.80
CA GLY A 322 -12.65 -0.27 -2.01
C GLY A 322 -13.52 0.45 -0.98
N LEU A 323 -13.11 0.49 0.30
CA LEU A 323 -13.78 1.24 1.36
C LEU A 323 -13.69 2.75 1.14
N MET A 324 -12.53 3.25 0.68
CA MET A 324 -12.31 4.67 0.39
C MET A 324 -12.97 5.14 -0.91
N LEU A 325 -12.99 4.32 -1.97
CA LEU A 325 -13.63 4.64 -3.25
C LEU A 325 -15.13 4.28 -3.30
N ASP A 326 -15.66 3.70 -2.22
CA ASP A 326 -17.01 3.11 -2.15
C ASP A 326 -17.32 2.06 -3.24
N ASN A 327 -16.27 1.36 -3.69
CA ASN A 327 -16.32 0.43 -4.80
C ASN A 327 -16.62 -1.01 -4.32
N GLU A 328 -17.87 -1.44 -4.46
CA GLU A 328 -18.33 -2.78 -4.04
C GLU A 328 -17.51 -3.93 -4.64
N ARG A 329 -16.99 -3.80 -5.88
CA ARG A 329 -16.16 -4.85 -6.52
C ARG A 329 -14.85 -5.03 -5.76
N MET A 330 -14.17 -3.93 -5.45
CA MET A 330 -12.95 -3.90 -4.64
C MET A 330 -13.19 -4.36 -3.20
N GLN A 331 -14.35 -4.02 -2.61
CA GLN A 331 -14.75 -4.49 -1.28
C GLN A 331 -15.07 -5.99 -1.22
N LYS A 332 -15.21 -6.67 -2.37
CA LYS A 332 -15.60 -8.09 -2.48
C LYS A 332 -14.75 -8.81 -3.54
N PRO A 333 -13.40 -8.86 -3.38
CA PRO A 333 -12.49 -9.29 -4.44
C PRO A 333 -12.73 -10.75 -4.84
N GLY A 334 -12.84 -11.68 -3.89
CA GLY A 334 -13.12 -13.10 -4.16
C GLY A 334 -14.52 -13.39 -4.72
N LYS A 335 -15.44 -12.41 -4.72
CA LYS A 335 -16.75 -12.52 -5.39
C LYS A 335 -16.72 -11.92 -6.80
N THR A 336 -15.93 -10.86 -7.02
CA THR A 336 -15.66 -10.30 -8.36
C THR A 336 -14.77 -11.23 -9.18
N PHE A 337 -13.80 -11.89 -8.54
CA PHE A 337 -12.84 -12.81 -9.13
C PHE A 337 -12.78 -14.12 -8.34
N PRO A 338 -13.70 -15.08 -8.56
CA PRO A 338 -13.75 -16.35 -7.81
C PRO A 338 -12.54 -17.29 -7.96
N LYS A 339 -11.46 -16.86 -8.63
CA LYS A 339 -10.17 -17.54 -8.74
C LYS A 339 -9.03 -16.78 -8.05
N SER A 340 -9.25 -15.58 -7.53
CA SER A 340 -8.20 -14.81 -6.84
C SER A 340 -7.96 -15.39 -5.45
N VAL A 341 -6.72 -15.78 -5.16
CA VAL A 341 -6.30 -16.20 -3.81
C VAL A 341 -5.55 -15.09 -3.08
N PHE A 342 -5.53 -15.18 -1.75
CA PHE A 342 -4.82 -14.27 -0.85
C PHE A 342 -4.03 -15.09 0.19
N SER A 343 -2.80 -14.67 0.48
CA SER A 343 -1.81 -15.44 1.26
C SER A 343 -2.22 -15.53 2.73
N GLU A 344 -2.87 -14.49 3.23
CA GLU A 344 -3.39 -14.32 4.58
C GLU A 344 -4.56 -15.29 4.86
N ASP A 345 -5.43 -15.49 3.85
CA ASP A 345 -6.58 -16.39 3.95
C ASP A 345 -6.16 -17.85 3.88
N LEU A 346 -5.32 -18.18 2.89
CA LEU A 346 -4.87 -19.56 2.67
C LEU A 346 -3.97 -20.08 3.80
N GLN A 347 -3.35 -19.20 4.59
CA GLN A 347 -2.48 -19.58 5.72
C GLN A 347 -3.16 -19.52 7.08
N THR A 348 -4.48 -19.26 7.17
CA THR A 348 -5.21 -19.27 8.45
C THR A 348 -6.51 -20.05 8.36
N MET A 349 -6.77 -20.99 9.27
CA MET A 349 -8.00 -21.80 9.23
C MET A 349 -8.50 -22.22 10.62
N PHE A 350 -9.79 -22.53 10.72
CA PHE A 350 -10.36 -23.20 11.89
C PHE A 350 -10.15 -24.71 11.77
N ASP A 351 -9.21 -25.25 12.57
CA ASP A 351 -8.90 -26.67 12.74
C ASP A 351 -8.51 -26.90 14.21
N ASP A 352 -8.47 -28.16 14.67
CA ASP A 352 -8.00 -28.49 16.02
C ASP A 352 -6.47 -28.37 16.09
N CYS A 353 -5.95 -27.47 16.92
CA CYS A 353 -4.53 -27.33 17.20
C CYS A 353 -4.06 -28.29 18.30
N TRP A 354 -2.81 -28.76 18.21
CA TRP A 354 -2.13 -29.51 19.27
C TRP A 354 -2.02 -28.74 20.61
N THR A 355 -2.07 -27.41 20.59
CA THR A 355 -2.14 -26.56 21.81
C THR A 355 -3.52 -26.56 22.48
N GLY A 356 -4.52 -27.17 21.85
CA GLY A 356 -5.93 -27.11 22.25
C GLY A 356 -6.73 -25.97 21.60
N ALA A 357 -6.06 -25.01 20.95
CA ALA A 357 -6.72 -23.96 20.17
C ALA A 357 -7.57 -24.51 19.01
N LYS A 358 -8.52 -23.71 18.52
CA LYS A 358 -9.49 -24.03 17.46
C LYS A 358 -9.30 -23.21 16.18
N VAL A 359 -8.13 -22.56 16.07
CA VAL A 359 -7.65 -21.86 14.88
C VAL A 359 -6.15 -22.13 14.76
N VAL A 360 -5.66 -22.33 13.54
CA VAL A 360 -4.26 -22.69 13.24
C VAL A 360 -3.70 -21.85 12.11
N TYR A 361 -2.38 -21.72 12.07
CA TYR A 361 -1.66 -21.38 10.84
C TYR A 361 -1.68 -22.63 9.94
N ALA A 362 -2.22 -22.48 8.73
CA ALA A 362 -2.67 -23.60 7.92
C ALA A 362 -1.55 -24.33 7.16
N GLY A 363 -0.30 -23.88 7.25
CA GLY A 363 0.84 -24.46 6.54
C GLY A 363 1.64 -23.41 5.76
N HIS A 364 2.84 -23.77 5.29
CA HIS A 364 3.68 -22.84 4.52
C HIS A 364 3.04 -22.44 3.18
N VAL A 365 2.32 -23.35 2.52
CA VAL A 365 1.53 -23.05 1.31
C VAL A 365 0.02 -23.27 1.52
N GLY A 366 -0.44 -23.12 2.76
CA GLY A 366 -1.80 -23.47 3.16
C GLY A 366 -2.05 -24.97 3.33
N PRO A 367 -3.30 -25.39 3.58
CA PRO A 367 -3.60 -26.71 4.16
C PRO A 367 -3.24 -27.90 3.26
N GLU A 368 -3.45 -27.78 1.95
CA GLU A 368 -3.21 -28.85 0.97
C GLU A 368 -1.72 -29.15 0.73
N GLY A 369 -0.81 -28.28 1.18
CA GLY A 369 0.63 -28.42 0.95
C GLY A 369 1.05 -28.26 -0.52
N HIS A 370 2.27 -28.68 -0.85
CA HIS A 370 2.79 -28.65 -2.22
C HIS A 370 3.16 -30.07 -2.67
N PRO A 371 2.70 -30.54 -3.86
CA PRO A 371 2.83 -31.94 -4.30
C PRO A 371 4.27 -32.43 -4.55
N ARG A 372 5.30 -31.59 -4.32
CA ARG A 372 6.72 -31.95 -4.41
C ARG A 372 7.52 -31.55 -3.17
N HIS A 373 6.89 -30.96 -2.15
CA HIS A 373 7.54 -30.56 -0.90
C HIS A 373 6.68 -31.03 0.30
N ILE A 374 7.14 -32.13 0.90
CA ILE A 374 6.55 -32.79 2.08
C ILE A 374 6.63 -31.84 3.29
N GLY A 375 5.70 -31.92 4.24
CA GLY A 375 5.66 -31.02 5.41
C GLY A 375 5.29 -29.55 5.14
N TRP A 376 5.06 -29.12 3.89
CA TRP A 376 4.71 -27.73 3.56
C TRP A 376 3.22 -27.39 3.77
N GLY A 377 2.37 -28.40 4.03
CA GLY A 377 0.94 -28.25 4.31
C GLY A 377 0.62 -27.97 5.78
N ARG A 378 -0.60 -28.31 6.20
CA ARG A 378 -1.02 -28.20 7.60
C ARG A 378 -0.21 -29.12 8.52
N TYR A 379 0.26 -28.59 9.64
CA TYR A 379 1.07 -29.32 10.65
C TYR A 379 0.57 -29.11 12.09
N GLU A 380 -0.02 -27.95 12.41
CA GLU A 380 -0.51 -27.61 13.76
C GLU A 380 -1.60 -28.56 14.32
N HIS A 381 -2.22 -29.40 13.49
CA HIS A 381 -3.15 -30.44 13.93
C HIS A 381 -2.45 -31.70 14.48
N LEU A 382 -1.11 -31.71 14.48
CA LEU A 382 -0.26 -32.80 14.94
C LEU A 382 0.63 -32.33 16.09
N ASP A 383 0.89 -33.24 17.04
CA ASP A 383 1.96 -33.11 18.01
C ASP A 383 3.33 -32.87 17.32
N PRO A 384 4.21 -32.00 17.83
CA PRO A 384 5.51 -31.70 17.21
C PRO A 384 6.39 -32.92 16.90
N THR A 385 6.25 -34.02 17.63
CA THR A 385 6.98 -35.28 17.34
C THR A 385 6.57 -35.96 16.03
N LYS A 386 5.51 -35.47 15.37
CA LYS A 386 4.94 -36.02 14.13
C LYS A 386 5.02 -35.05 12.94
N TRP A 387 5.68 -33.91 13.08
CA TRP A 387 5.86 -32.97 11.98
C TRP A 387 6.91 -33.48 10.98
N GLU A 388 6.59 -33.44 9.69
CA GLU A 388 7.51 -33.89 8.63
C GLU A 388 8.60 -32.86 8.31
N ASP A 389 8.30 -31.57 8.49
CA ASP A 389 9.22 -30.44 8.31
C ASP A 389 8.83 -29.32 9.31
N LYS A 390 9.81 -28.51 9.70
CA LYS A 390 9.66 -27.32 10.55
C LYS A 390 9.38 -26.02 9.79
N ILE A 391 9.36 -26.06 8.46
CA ILE A 391 9.19 -24.87 7.61
C ILE A 391 7.90 -24.11 7.91
N GLY A 392 6.83 -24.83 8.25
CA GLY A 392 5.56 -24.25 8.70
C GLY A 392 5.73 -23.33 9.91
N GLU A 393 6.21 -23.85 11.03
CA GLU A 393 6.42 -23.10 12.29
C GLU A 393 7.52 -22.03 12.12
N SER A 394 8.53 -22.30 11.29
CA SER A 394 9.58 -21.34 10.96
C SER A 394 9.00 -20.08 10.29
N TYR A 395 8.21 -20.24 9.22
CA TYR A 395 7.59 -19.10 8.53
C TYR A 395 6.49 -18.43 9.35
N ARG A 396 5.68 -19.22 10.07
CA ARG A 396 4.68 -18.74 11.03
C ARG A 396 5.26 -17.70 11.97
N ARG A 397 6.46 -17.94 12.48
CA ARG A 397 7.13 -17.10 13.48
C ARG A 397 8.05 -16.02 12.92
N CYS A 398 8.83 -16.30 11.86
CA CYS A 398 9.78 -15.31 11.33
C CYS A 398 9.11 -14.21 10.50
N CYS A 399 8.01 -14.55 9.83
CA CYS A 399 7.72 -13.95 8.53
C CYS A 399 6.24 -13.64 8.26
N THR A 400 5.29 -14.18 9.04
CA THR A 400 3.84 -13.97 8.84
C THR A 400 3.13 -13.39 10.07
N SER A 401 2.98 -14.19 11.13
CA SER A 401 2.02 -13.86 12.21
C SER A 401 2.26 -12.49 12.84
N LEU A 402 3.53 -12.16 13.08
CA LEU A 402 3.99 -10.90 13.68
C LEU A 402 3.92 -9.65 12.76
N CYS A 403 3.64 -9.79 11.45
CA CYS A 403 3.35 -8.65 10.58
C CYS A 403 1.85 -8.46 10.34
N TRP A 404 1.05 -9.54 10.30
CA TRP A 404 -0.40 -9.49 10.12
C TRP A 404 -1.14 -8.71 11.23
N ILE A 405 -0.61 -8.66 12.45
CA ILE A 405 -1.33 -8.08 13.62
C ILE A 405 -1.78 -6.64 13.41
N GLY A 406 -0.98 -5.80 12.75
CA GLY A 406 -1.37 -4.42 12.46
C GLY A 406 -2.44 -4.30 11.38
N GLU A 407 -2.45 -5.23 10.42
CA GLU A 407 -3.47 -5.33 9.37
C GLU A 407 -4.79 -5.84 9.94
N ALA A 408 -4.75 -6.93 10.72
CA ALA A 408 -5.90 -7.47 11.44
C ALA A 408 -6.52 -6.48 12.44
N LEU A 409 -5.70 -5.62 13.06
CA LEU A 409 -6.17 -4.49 13.87
C LEU A 409 -6.85 -3.43 13.03
N ALA A 410 -6.24 -3.03 11.90
CA ALA A 410 -6.85 -2.06 10.99
C ALA A 410 -8.21 -2.56 10.48
N VAL A 411 -8.31 -3.80 9.98
CA VAL A 411 -9.57 -4.40 9.53
C VAL A 411 -10.70 -4.21 10.57
N GLN A 412 -10.43 -4.46 11.85
CA GLN A 412 -11.41 -4.28 12.93
C GLN A 412 -11.69 -2.80 13.27
N LEU A 413 -10.68 -1.93 13.25
CA LEU A 413 -10.86 -0.49 13.56
C LEU A 413 -11.64 0.28 12.48
N TYR A 414 -11.64 -0.22 11.24
CA TYR A 414 -12.47 0.29 10.14
C TYR A 414 -13.83 -0.43 10.02
N GLY A 415 -14.16 -1.38 10.90
CA GLY A 415 -15.41 -2.17 10.84
C GLY A 415 -15.51 -3.05 9.59
N ALA A 416 -14.38 -3.50 9.06
CA ALA A 416 -14.23 -4.16 7.77
C ALA A 416 -14.13 -5.69 7.87
N GLU A 417 -14.42 -6.31 9.03
CA GLU A 417 -14.38 -7.77 9.21
C GLU A 417 -15.29 -8.50 8.20
N GLY A 418 -16.48 -7.95 7.97
CA GLY A 418 -17.43 -8.45 6.96
C GLY A 418 -17.04 -8.16 5.50
N LEU A 419 -16.01 -7.35 5.27
CA LEU A 419 -15.37 -7.17 3.94
C LEU A 419 -14.16 -8.09 3.79
N TRP A 420 -13.51 -8.45 4.89
CA TRP A 420 -12.46 -9.47 4.92
C TRP A 420 -13.04 -10.87 4.63
N ASP A 421 -14.25 -11.18 5.10
CA ASP A 421 -15.00 -12.39 4.72
C ASP A 421 -14.27 -13.72 5.05
N HIS A 422 -13.36 -13.68 6.04
CA HIS A 422 -12.57 -14.83 6.52
C HIS A 422 -12.20 -14.68 8.01
N ASP A 423 -13.12 -15.06 8.90
CA ASP A 423 -12.97 -14.90 10.36
C ASP A 423 -11.71 -15.56 10.94
N ALA A 424 -11.20 -16.63 10.31
CA ALA A 424 -10.07 -17.39 10.84
C ALA A 424 -8.79 -16.53 10.93
N PHE A 425 -8.56 -15.61 10.00
CA PHE A 425 -7.43 -14.68 10.04
C PHE A 425 -7.46 -13.79 11.29
N LEU A 426 -8.61 -13.19 11.59
CA LEU A 426 -8.77 -12.29 12.74
C LEU A 426 -8.68 -13.05 14.07
N VAL A 427 -9.30 -14.23 14.14
CA VAL A 427 -9.24 -15.10 15.33
C VAL A 427 -7.83 -15.70 15.52
N TYR A 428 -7.08 -15.93 14.44
CA TYR A 428 -5.68 -16.34 14.49
C TYR A 428 -4.76 -15.21 14.98
N CYS A 429 -4.96 -13.97 14.52
CA CYS A 429 -4.21 -12.81 15.04
C CYS A 429 -4.52 -12.54 16.52
N ASP A 430 -5.78 -12.70 16.93
CA ASP A 430 -6.16 -12.70 18.35
C ASP A 430 -5.43 -13.82 19.14
N ARG A 431 -5.33 -15.04 18.60
CA ARG A 431 -4.55 -16.14 19.20
C ARG A 431 -3.08 -15.79 19.36
N TRP A 432 -2.42 -15.39 18.26
CA TRP A 432 -0.99 -15.06 18.24
C TRP A 432 -0.63 -14.03 19.30
N MET A 433 -1.52 -13.06 19.59
CA MET A 433 -1.27 -12.00 20.57
C MET A 433 -1.66 -12.34 22.03
N ASN A 434 -2.30 -13.49 22.30
CA ASN A 434 -2.86 -13.80 23.62
C ASN A 434 -2.63 -15.25 24.12
N GLU A 435 -2.11 -16.16 23.29
CA GLU A 435 -1.72 -17.51 23.69
C GLU A 435 -0.24 -17.53 24.11
N ASP A 436 0.04 -17.88 25.37
CA ASP A 436 1.41 -18.12 25.85
C ASP A 436 1.99 -19.39 25.20
N ASP A 437 3.13 -19.25 24.53
CA ASP A 437 3.80 -20.33 23.81
C ASP A 437 4.95 -20.98 24.58
N SER A 438 5.17 -20.63 25.85
CA SER A 438 6.35 -21.02 26.62
C SER A 438 6.54 -22.53 26.78
N GLU A 439 5.47 -23.31 26.96
CA GLU A 439 5.56 -24.78 26.91
C GLU A 439 5.60 -25.31 25.47
N PHE A 440 4.97 -24.61 24.52
CA PHE A 440 4.87 -25.07 23.15
C PHE A 440 6.23 -25.01 22.45
N ILE A 441 7.00 -23.93 22.61
CA ILE A 441 8.37 -23.85 22.10
C ILE A 441 9.29 -24.89 22.77
N ARG A 442 9.05 -25.26 24.04
CA ARG A 442 9.80 -26.34 24.71
C ARG A 442 9.51 -27.70 24.08
N ALA A 443 8.24 -28.02 23.82
CA ALA A 443 7.87 -29.27 23.14
C ALA A 443 8.36 -29.33 21.69
N VAL A 444 8.26 -28.24 20.92
CA VAL A 444 8.79 -28.12 19.55
C VAL A 444 10.31 -28.33 19.52
N LYS A 445 11.04 -27.74 20.48
CA LYS A 445 12.49 -27.92 20.64
C LYS A 445 12.87 -29.34 21.05
N ALA A 446 12.12 -29.95 21.98
CA ALA A 446 12.31 -31.34 22.40
C ALA A 446 12.04 -32.36 21.26
N ALA A 447 11.10 -32.05 20.36
CA ALA A 447 10.84 -32.81 19.14
C ALA A 447 11.87 -32.58 18.01
N GLY A 448 12.86 -31.69 18.20
CA GLY A 448 13.87 -31.36 17.20
C GLY A 448 13.38 -30.41 16.08
N MET A 449 12.16 -29.88 16.20
CA MET A 449 11.49 -29.08 15.15
C MET A 449 11.88 -27.60 15.14
N GLY A 450 12.95 -27.22 15.85
CA GLY A 450 13.52 -25.87 15.85
C GLY A 450 13.64 -25.27 17.24
N ASP A 451 14.35 -24.14 17.34
CA ASP A 451 14.56 -23.41 18.58
C ASP A 451 13.99 -22.00 18.44
N TYR A 452 12.87 -21.76 19.12
CA TYR A 452 12.06 -20.54 18.99
C TYR A 452 11.96 -19.77 20.31
N ASP A 453 12.94 -19.94 21.21
CA ASP A 453 13.01 -19.26 22.51
C ASP A 453 13.45 -17.79 22.43
N ASN A 454 13.90 -17.34 21.25
CA ASN A 454 14.32 -15.96 21.03
C ASN A 454 13.11 -15.00 20.99
N ASP A 455 13.19 -13.89 21.72
CA ASP A 455 12.12 -12.88 21.81
C ASP A 455 11.50 -12.50 20.45
N TRP A 456 12.30 -12.36 19.39
CA TRP A 456 11.83 -11.92 18.06
C TRP A 456 10.91 -12.92 17.34
N CYS A 457 10.76 -14.16 17.81
CA CYS A 457 9.93 -15.19 17.19
C CYS A 457 8.87 -15.81 18.13
N ARG A 458 8.63 -15.19 19.30
CA ARG A 458 7.60 -15.60 20.28
C ARG A 458 6.19 -15.13 19.89
N GLN A 459 5.17 -15.83 20.40
CA GLN A 459 3.80 -15.31 20.44
C GLN A 459 3.72 -14.05 21.32
N GLY A 460 2.75 -13.17 21.04
CA GLY A 460 2.66 -11.80 21.59
C GLY A 460 3.47 -10.75 20.81
N MET A 461 4.32 -11.16 19.86
CA MET A 461 5.21 -10.25 19.15
C MET A 461 4.59 -9.59 17.92
N VAL A 462 4.99 -8.35 17.66
CA VAL A 462 4.75 -7.63 16.41
C VAL A 462 6.03 -6.96 15.95
N TRP A 463 6.17 -6.70 14.65
CA TRP A 463 7.41 -6.12 14.12
C TRP A 463 7.66 -4.67 14.53
N ASP A 464 6.60 -3.84 14.51
CA ASP A 464 6.73 -2.39 14.60
C ASP A 464 6.17 -1.86 15.94
N PRO A 465 6.95 -1.12 16.76
CA PRO A 465 6.52 -0.67 18.10
C PRO A 465 5.25 0.18 18.11
N PHE A 466 4.98 0.92 17.02
CA PHE A 466 3.72 1.62 16.80
C PHE A 466 2.52 0.65 16.74
N VAL A 467 2.65 -0.47 16.02
CA VAL A 467 1.63 -1.51 15.95
C VAL A 467 1.38 -2.13 17.32
N ALA A 468 2.43 -2.38 18.12
CA ALA A 468 2.29 -2.88 19.49
C ALA A 468 1.47 -1.92 20.37
N SER A 469 1.72 -0.63 20.20
CA SER A 469 1.10 0.45 20.98
C SER A 469 -0.36 0.68 20.56
N MET A 470 -0.64 0.61 19.25
CA MET A 470 -2.01 0.62 18.71
C MET A 470 -2.80 -0.63 19.16
N TRP A 471 -2.22 -1.82 19.10
CA TRP A 471 -2.87 -3.06 19.57
C TRP A 471 -3.22 -2.98 21.04
N LYS A 472 -2.25 -2.67 21.90
CA LYS A 472 -2.43 -2.56 23.36
C LYS A 472 -3.50 -1.52 23.73
N ARG A 473 -3.60 -0.41 22.98
CA ARG A 473 -4.56 0.68 23.25
C ARG A 473 -5.96 0.40 22.70
N TYR A 474 -6.07 -0.20 21.51
CA TYR A 474 -7.33 -0.23 20.75
C TYR A 474 -7.91 -1.63 20.50
N ARG A 475 -7.14 -2.71 20.59
CA ARG A 475 -7.74 -4.06 20.54
C ARG A 475 -8.76 -4.29 21.68
N PRO A 476 -8.53 -3.83 22.93
CA PRO A 476 -9.51 -3.94 24.01
C PRO A 476 -10.78 -3.09 23.83
N THR A 477 -10.80 -2.10 22.92
CA THR A 477 -11.99 -1.29 22.65
C THR A 477 -12.93 -1.90 21.59
N ILE A 478 -12.47 -2.94 20.89
CA ILE A 478 -13.27 -3.67 19.88
C ILE A 478 -14.09 -4.77 20.58
N LYS A 479 -15.40 -4.82 20.33
CA LYS A 479 -16.36 -5.71 21.03
C LYS A 479 -16.04 -7.20 20.87
N ALA A 480 -15.41 -7.61 19.78
CA ALA A 480 -15.10 -9.02 19.51
C ALA A 480 -14.12 -9.59 20.56
N PRO A 481 -14.40 -10.71 21.24
CA PRO A 481 -13.50 -11.27 22.25
C PRO A 481 -12.14 -11.70 21.66
N VAL A 482 -11.07 -11.51 22.44
CA VAL A 482 -9.68 -11.86 22.09
C VAL A 482 -9.33 -13.35 22.28
N ASP A 483 -10.26 -14.13 22.83
CA ASP A 483 -10.08 -15.54 23.16
C ASP A 483 -11.01 -16.48 22.36
N ARG A 484 -11.65 -15.96 21.29
CA ARG A 484 -12.48 -16.73 20.35
C ARG A 484 -11.80 -17.98 19.81
N TRP A 485 -10.46 -18.00 19.75
CA TRP A 485 -9.64 -19.15 19.35
C TRP A 485 -9.73 -20.35 20.30
N LYS A 486 -10.32 -20.21 21.49
CA LYS A 486 -10.61 -21.32 22.42
C LYS A 486 -11.98 -21.96 22.16
N LEU A 487 -12.85 -21.33 21.36
CA LEU A 487 -14.24 -21.74 21.19
C LEU A 487 -14.39 -22.72 20.00
N PRO A 488 -15.16 -23.81 20.16
CA PRO A 488 -15.50 -24.69 19.03
C PRO A 488 -16.23 -23.95 17.91
N ARG A 489 -15.97 -24.35 16.65
CA ARG A 489 -16.57 -23.77 15.45
C ARG A 489 -18.09 -23.82 15.51
N GLY A 490 -18.73 -22.66 15.68
CA GLY A 490 -20.18 -22.52 15.86
C GLY A 490 -20.58 -21.79 17.15
N GLY A 491 -19.66 -21.60 18.10
CA GLY A 491 -19.86 -20.79 19.30
C GLY A 491 -20.04 -19.30 18.98
N LYS A 492 -21.28 -18.88 18.67
CA LYS A 492 -21.64 -17.48 18.37
C LYS A 492 -21.64 -16.59 19.62
N GLY A 493 -20.46 -16.26 20.13
CA GLY A 493 -20.27 -15.10 21.01
C GLY A 493 -20.53 -13.82 20.22
N ARG A 494 -21.69 -13.19 20.43
CA ARG A 494 -22.21 -12.07 19.62
C ARG A 494 -22.21 -10.73 20.33
#